data_AF-A0A7I8CQB6-F1
#
_entry.id   AF-A0A7I8CQB6-F1
#
_cell.length_a   1.000
_cell.length_b   1.000
_cell.length_c   1.000
_cell.angle_alpha   90.00
_cell.angle_beta   90.00
_cell.angle_gamma   90.00
#
_symmetry.space_group_name_H-M   'P 1'
#
loop_
_entity.id
_entity.type
_entity.pdbx_description
1 polymer ?
#
loop_
_entity_poly.entity_id
_entity_poly.type
_entity_poly.pdbx_seq_one_letter_code
_entity_poly.pdbx_strand_id
1 'polypeptide(L)'
;MATAVPRIFPEASPIFPATKGSSPAQRVDILQGRGEKTFFYTTPGMEIDYDGGKGAYHLPTKTAQFGKPPGKDNILNASKSPKKTRVPSAGERWISAKWPQLVINKTTKFPYTYTIDGDQNYCVSKTTLHDPRPGLSDRDTAKWVDAMSIPYIVLPGNFWTEHGVVTGDLATVYNQTTGKIVHAIFADSGPRNHVGEGSSALAKALSPHDQTPLTWVVYPGSVRRPAWPVATTTINSEGQRLFRAWGGTLRIADMLIDEMQVTLNSLEVPGLPPFAIPKLRDILDAAQASIRASKGNPSKRDDAIGELDNFVKQVTASKTFPSRVAAKFRNQAERARTALSVPED
;
A
#
# COMPACT_ATOMS: atom_id res chain seq x y z
N MET A 1 2.77 24.77 -33.75
CA MET A 1 2.47 24.71 -32.31
C MET A 1 1.83 23.37 -32.04
N ALA A 2 2.55 22.42 -31.44
CA ALA A 2 1.97 21.13 -31.07
C ALA A 2 1.01 21.40 -29.90
N THR A 3 -0.29 21.29 -30.15
CA THR A 3 -1.31 21.32 -29.10
C THR A 3 -1.05 20.12 -28.20
N ALA A 4 -0.63 20.38 -26.96
CA ALA A 4 -0.44 19.32 -25.97
C ALA A 4 -1.71 18.48 -25.90
N VAL A 5 -1.59 17.20 -26.24
CA VAL A 5 -2.69 16.24 -26.11
C VAL A 5 -3.06 16.21 -24.63
N PRO A 6 -4.31 16.48 -24.25
CA PRO A 6 -4.72 16.45 -22.85
C PRO A 6 -4.36 15.09 -22.23
N ARG A 7 -3.66 15.10 -21.09
CA ARG A 7 -3.44 13.87 -20.29
C ARG A 7 -4.81 13.27 -19.96
N ILE A 8 -4.95 11.94 -19.97
CA ILE A 8 -6.21 11.29 -19.52
C ILE A 8 -6.49 11.66 -18.07
N PHE A 9 -5.43 11.85 -17.29
CA PHE A 9 -5.51 12.17 -15.88
C PHE A 9 -4.64 13.41 -15.61
N PRO A 10 -5.24 14.52 -15.13
CA PRO A 10 -4.52 15.76 -14.89
C PRO A 10 -3.47 15.57 -13.80
N GLU A 11 -2.37 16.32 -13.93
CA GLU A 11 -1.20 16.38 -13.05
C GLU A 11 -1.51 15.93 -11.62
N ALA A 12 -1.15 14.68 -11.31
CA ALA A 12 -1.30 14.20 -9.96
C ALA A 12 -0.37 15.02 -9.06
N SER A 13 -0.96 15.73 -8.11
CA SER A 13 -0.21 16.64 -7.24
C SER A 13 0.14 15.91 -5.94
N PRO A 14 1.36 16.09 -5.40
CA PRO A 14 1.68 15.59 -4.07
C PRO A 14 0.73 16.21 -3.05
N ILE A 15 -0.08 15.40 -2.38
CA ILE A 15 -0.98 15.85 -1.30
C ILE A 15 -0.33 15.73 0.08
N PHE A 16 0.81 15.03 0.19
CA PHE A 16 1.58 14.93 1.42
C PHE A 16 3.09 14.80 1.12
N PRO A 17 3.89 15.87 1.32
CA PRO A 17 5.33 15.81 1.10
C PRO A 17 6.01 15.02 2.22
N ALA A 18 7.01 14.23 1.85
CA ALA A 18 7.81 13.48 2.80
C ALA A 18 8.38 14.38 3.93
N THR A 19 8.06 14.05 5.18
CA THR A 19 8.55 14.81 6.35
C THR A 19 10.07 14.72 6.48
N LYS A 20 10.74 15.84 6.80
CA LYS A 20 12.17 15.83 7.18
C LYS A 20 12.38 14.89 8.39
N GLY A 21 13.23 13.88 8.23
CA GLY A 21 13.62 12.94 9.30
C GLY A 21 13.08 11.50 9.15
N SER A 22 12.21 11.22 8.17
CA SER A 22 11.86 9.85 7.79
C SER A 22 13.00 9.17 7.03
N SER A 23 13.11 7.84 7.13
CA SER A 23 14.13 7.10 6.37
C SER A 23 13.89 7.32 4.86
N PRO A 24 14.92 7.24 4.00
CA PRO A 24 14.76 7.43 2.56
C PRO A 24 13.69 6.51 1.92
N ALA A 25 13.42 5.34 2.51
CA ALA A 25 12.39 4.41 2.08
C ALA A 25 10.94 4.86 2.38
N GLN A 26 10.76 5.91 3.20
CA GLN A 26 9.47 6.42 3.67
C GLN A 26 9.08 7.75 3.02
N ARG A 27 9.84 8.21 2.02
CA ARG A 27 9.52 9.41 1.23
C ARG A 27 8.72 9.02 0.00
N VAL A 28 7.41 8.88 0.16
CA VAL A 28 6.52 8.53 -0.95
C VAL A 28 5.58 9.70 -1.20
N ASP A 29 5.53 10.14 -2.46
CA ASP A 29 4.51 11.11 -2.89
C ASP A 29 3.17 10.41 -2.95
N ILE A 30 2.20 10.96 -2.21
CA ILE A 30 0.80 10.57 -2.34
C ILE A 30 0.16 11.46 -3.38
N LEU A 31 -0.44 10.84 -4.38
CA LEU A 31 -0.87 11.45 -5.62
C LEU A 31 -2.38 11.34 -5.77
N GLN A 32 -3.02 12.40 -6.26
CA GLN A 32 -4.46 12.46 -6.47
C GLN A 32 -4.74 13.12 -7.83
N GLY A 33 -5.63 12.53 -8.62
CA GLY A 33 -6.09 13.16 -9.87
C GLY A 33 -6.92 14.40 -9.58
N ARG A 34 -6.79 15.45 -10.40
CA ARG A 34 -7.57 16.69 -10.22
C ARG A 34 -9.08 16.38 -10.23
N GLY A 35 -9.76 16.80 -9.15
CA GLY A 35 -11.20 16.60 -8.99
C GLY A 35 -11.60 15.20 -8.51
N GLU A 36 -10.63 14.29 -8.32
CA GLU A 36 -10.88 12.97 -7.77
C GLU A 36 -10.71 12.98 -6.26
N LYS A 37 -11.46 12.12 -5.57
CA LYS A 37 -11.21 11.82 -4.15
C LYS A 37 -10.18 10.71 -4.00
N THR A 38 -10.21 9.73 -4.90
CA THR A 38 -9.27 8.61 -4.91
C THR A 38 -7.83 9.11 -5.03
N PHE A 39 -6.99 8.64 -4.12
CA PHE A 39 -5.56 8.89 -4.17
C PHE A 39 -4.80 7.58 -4.23
N PHE A 40 -3.54 7.67 -4.63
CA PHE A 40 -2.67 6.52 -4.74
C PHE A 40 -1.23 6.88 -4.40
N TYR A 41 -0.43 5.88 -4.11
CA TYR A 41 0.99 6.04 -3.85
C TYR A 41 1.73 4.73 -4.14
N THR A 42 3.04 4.81 -4.40
CA THR A 42 3.87 3.62 -4.65
C THR A 42 4.94 3.49 -3.58
N THR A 43 4.95 2.36 -2.89
CA THR A 43 5.98 2.03 -1.89
C THR A 43 6.97 1.05 -2.50
N PRO A 44 8.24 1.06 -2.06
CA PRO A 44 9.21 0.07 -2.52
C PRO A 44 8.97 -1.31 -1.91
N GLY A 45 8.06 -1.45 -0.95
CA GLY A 45 7.78 -2.71 -0.26
C GLY A 45 6.59 -2.55 0.67
N MET A 46 6.43 -3.49 1.60
CA MET A 46 5.37 -3.47 2.59
C MET A 46 5.88 -3.88 3.96
N GLU A 47 5.44 -3.17 5.00
CA GLU A 47 5.55 -3.62 6.38
C GLU A 47 4.29 -4.39 6.77
N ILE A 48 4.45 -5.43 7.61
CA ILE A 48 3.34 -6.31 8.00
C ILE A 48 2.82 -5.88 9.36
N ASP A 49 1.56 -5.49 9.38
CA ASP A 49 0.80 -5.25 10.60
C ASP A 49 0.13 -6.55 11.08
N TYR A 50 0.23 -6.78 12.38
CA TYR A 50 -0.36 -7.91 13.08
C TYR A 50 -1.51 -7.49 14.02
N ASP A 51 -1.78 -6.18 14.16
CA ASP A 51 -2.82 -5.67 15.05
C ASP A 51 -4.21 -6.27 14.78
N GLY A 52 -4.98 -6.52 15.83
CA GLY A 52 -6.26 -7.28 15.78
C GLY A 52 -6.13 -8.77 15.42
N GLY A 53 -4.96 -9.23 14.96
CA GLY A 53 -4.72 -10.61 14.55
C GLY A 53 -4.76 -11.62 15.70
N LYS A 54 -5.38 -12.78 15.46
CA LYS A 54 -5.31 -13.88 16.43
C LYS A 54 -3.87 -14.38 16.57
N GLY A 55 -3.34 -14.32 17.80
CA GLY A 55 -1.99 -14.74 18.13
C GLY A 55 -0.93 -13.70 17.79
N ALA A 56 -1.33 -12.46 17.47
CA ALA A 56 -0.42 -11.36 17.14
C ALA A 56 0.64 -11.16 18.21
N TYR A 57 0.20 -10.93 19.45
CA TYR A 57 1.09 -10.69 20.58
C TYR A 57 0.87 -11.71 21.69
N HIS A 58 1.96 -11.99 22.38
CA HIS A 58 1.99 -12.88 23.51
C HIS A 58 2.78 -12.21 24.63
N LEU A 59 2.41 -12.45 25.89
CA LEU A 59 3.17 -11.92 27.02
C LEU A 59 4.59 -12.54 27.03
N PRO A 60 5.63 -11.80 27.46
CA PRO A 60 6.95 -12.36 27.58
C PRO A 60 7.00 -13.59 28.49
N THR A 61 7.79 -14.56 28.10
CA THR A 61 8.13 -15.73 28.93
C THR A 61 9.63 -15.71 29.23
N LYS A 62 10.08 -16.62 30.11
CA LYS A 62 11.52 -16.79 30.39
C LYS A 62 12.33 -17.10 29.14
N THR A 63 11.75 -17.82 28.17
CA THR A 63 12.40 -18.25 26.94
C THR A 63 12.11 -17.34 25.75
N ALA A 64 11.14 -16.43 25.87
CA ALA A 64 10.79 -15.45 24.84
C ALA A 64 10.50 -14.08 25.46
N GLN A 65 11.57 -13.30 25.67
CA GLN A 65 11.53 -12.03 26.40
C GLN A 65 10.68 -10.92 25.72
N PHE A 66 10.31 -11.13 24.45
CA PHE A 66 9.44 -10.23 23.69
C PHE A 66 8.13 -10.88 23.23
N GLY A 67 7.81 -12.07 23.77
CA GLY A 67 6.61 -12.82 23.42
C GLY A 67 6.65 -13.49 22.04
N LYS A 68 7.75 -13.38 21.31
CA LYS A 68 7.92 -13.95 19.97
C LYS A 68 9.14 -14.89 19.94
N PRO A 69 8.97 -16.18 19.60
CA PRO A 69 7.70 -16.94 19.60
C PRO A 69 7.08 -17.04 21.01
N PRO A 70 5.81 -17.44 21.19
CA PRO A 70 4.90 -17.98 20.16
C PRO A 70 4.03 -16.91 19.48
N GLY A 71 4.02 -15.67 19.97
CA GLY A 71 3.39 -14.54 19.29
C GLY A 71 3.97 -14.35 17.89
N LYS A 72 3.12 -13.91 16.96
CA LYS A 72 3.53 -13.65 15.58
C LYS A 72 4.35 -12.39 15.44
N ASP A 73 4.21 -11.46 16.38
CA ASP A 73 4.98 -10.23 16.42
C ASP A 73 5.59 -9.91 17.80
N ASN A 74 6.63 -9.08 17.80
CA ASN A 74 7.26 -8.60 19.02
C ASN A 74 6.24 -7.74 19.77
N ILE A 75 5.97 -8.05 21.05
CA ILE A 75 4.98 -7.31 21.82
C ILE A 75 5.24 -5.80 21.84
N LEU A 76 6.51 -5.36 21.79
CA LEU A 76 6.87 -3.94 21.75
C LEU A 76 6.27 -3.17 20.57
N ASN A 77 5.93 -3.85 19.47
CA ASN A 77 5.29 -3.23 18.31
C ASN A 77 3.86 -2.77 18.62
N ALA A 78 3.19 -3.40 19.61
CA ALA A 78 1.89 -2.93 20.12
C ALA A 78 2.00 -1.63 20.95
N SER A 79 3.21 -1.11 21.17
CA SER A 79 3.46 0.11 21.93
C SER A 79 3.52 1.34 21.03
N LYS A 80 3.18 2.51 21.58
CA LYS A 80 3.24 3.80 20.88
C LYS A 80 4.68 4.18 20.46
N SER A 81 5.69 3.61 21.12
CA SER A 81 7.11 3.94 20.86
C SER A 81 7.98 2.71 21.16
N PRO A 82 8.04 1.73 20.24
CA PRO A 82 8.69 0.44 20.47
C PRO A 82 10.15 0.60 20.94
N LYS A 83 10.90 1.54 20.35
CA LYS A 83 12.31 1.82 20.69
C LYS A 83 12.53 2.45 22.07
N LYS A 84 11.49 3.02 22.69
CA LYS A 84 11.56 3.72 23.99
C LYS A 84 10.76 3.01 25.08
N THR A 85 10.04 1.95 24.72
CA THR A 85 9.17 1.22 25.64
C THR A 85 9.91 0.00 26.15
N ARG A 86 9.90 -0.19 27.47
CA ARG A 86 10.28 -1.46 28.08
C ARG A 86 9.02 -2.29 28.30
N VAL A 87 9.11 -3.60 28.09
CA VAL A 87 8.04 -4.51 28.49
C VAL A 87 7.95 -4.58 30.01
N PRO A 88 6.78 -4.37 30.64
CA PRO A 88 6.62 -4.49 32.08
C PRO A 88 7.06 -5.87 32.60
N SER A 89 7.73 -5.88 33.74
CA SER A 89 8.09 -7.09 34.47
C SER A 89 6.84 -7.77 35.06
N ALA A 90 6.97 -9.01 35.52
CA ALA A 90 5.86 -9.70 36.19
C ALA A 90 5.31 -8.87 37.37
N GLY A 91 3.99 -8.66 37.40
CA GLY A 91 3.32 -7.84 38.41
C GLY A 91 3.34 -6.33 38.15
N GLU A 92 4.12 -5.84 37.19
CA GLU A 92 4.13 -4.42 36.82
C GLU A 92 2.92 -4.06 35.96
N ARG A 93 2.41 -2.84 36.16
CA ARG A 93 1.23 -2.31 35.47
C ARG A 93 1.55 -1.91 34.04
N TRP A 94 0.65 -2.26 33.12
CA TRP A 94 0.63 -1.84 31.73
C TRP A 94 -0.16 -0.54 31.58
N ILE A 95 0.51 0.50 31.10
CA ILE A 95 -0.10 1.82 30.91
C ILE A 95 -0.74 1.86 29.52
N SER A 96 -2.08 1.94 29.44
CA SER A 96 -2.82 1.91 28.16
C SER A 96 -2.33 2.96 27.14
N ALA A 97 -1.95 4.16 27.61
CA ALA A 97 -1.41 5.21 26.74
C ALA A 97 -0.05 4.86 26.09
N LYS A 98 0.69 3.89 26.66
CA LYS A 98 1.93 3.35 26.09
C LYS A 98 1.69 2.15 25.18
N TRP A 99 0.57 1.44 25.36
CA TRP A 99 0.22 0.20 24.66
C TRP A 99 -1.12 0.35 23.93
N PRO A 100 -1.20 1.26 22.94
CA PRO A 100 -2.46 1.60 22.31
C PRO A 100 -3.10 0.42 21.58
N GLN A 101 -2.32 -0.56 21.11
CA GLN A 101 -2.82 -1.69 20.32
C GLN A 101 -3.23 -2.90 21.14
N LEU A 102 -3.00 -2.88 22.46
CA LEU A 102 -3.47 -3.92 23.37
C LEU A 102 -4.74 -3.47 24.07
N VAL A 103 -5.64 -4.42 24.31
CA VAL A 103 -6.80 -4.17 25.18
C VAL A 103 -6.36 -4.35 26.63
N ILE A 104 -6.06 -3.23 27.29
CA ILE A 104 -5.65 -3.21 28.69
C ILE A 104 -6.87 -3.10 29.60
N ASN A 105 -6.95 -3.98 30.61
CA ASN A 105 -7.91 -3.89 31.69
C ASN A 105 -7.72 -2.59 32.48
N LYS A 106 -8.72 -1.71 32.47
CA LYS A 106 -8.64 -0.39 33.12
C LYS A 106 -8.49 -0.48 34.64
N THR A 107 -8.96 -1.56 35.27
CA THR A 107 -8.89 -1.76 36.72
C THR A 107 -7.56 -2.38 37.12
N THR A 108 -7.23 -3.55 36.56
CA THR A 108 -6.03 -4.29 36.96
C THR A 108 -4.77 -3.72 36.34
N LYS A 109 -4.89 -2.97 35.24
CA LYS A 109 -3.77 -2.47 34.41
C LYS A 109 -2.93 -3.61 33.82
N PHE A 110 -3.56 -4.73 33.46
CA PHE A 110 -2.93 -5.81 32.69
C PHE A 110 -3.62 -5.97 31.33
N PRO A 111 -2.92 -6.45 30.29
CA PRO A 111 -3.56 -6.84 29.04
C PRO A 111 -4.61 -7.92 29.32
N TYR A 112 -5.74 -7.86 28.63
CA TYR A 112 -6.58 -9.03 28.53
C TYR A 112 -5.87 -10.08 27.69
N THR A 113 -5.93 -11.32 28.14
CA THR A 113 -5.39 -12.46 27.42
C THR A 113 -6.46 -13.49 27.13
N TYR A 114 -6.16 -14.38 26.19
CA TYR A 114 -7.00 -15.50 25.81
C TYR A 114 -6.14 -16.71 25.42
N THR A 115 -6.79 -17.85 25.21
CA THR A 115 -6.12 -19.13 24.98
C THR A 115 -6.00 -19.47 23.50
N ILE A 116 -4.81 -19.89 23.07
CA ILE A 116 -4.57 -20.61 21.81
C ILE A 116 -3.78 -21.86 22.15
N ASP A 117 -4.25 -23.02 21.70
CA ASP A 117 -3.58 -24.32 21.88
C ASP A 117 -3.13 -24.61 23.33
N GLY A 118 -3.95 -24.20 24.30
CA GLY A 118 -3.69 -24.38 25.74
C GLY A 118 -2.85 -23.30 26.42
N ASP A 119 -2.22 -22.38 25.67
CA ASP A 119 -1.46 -21.25 26.23
C ASP A 119 -2.36 -20.01 26.38
N GLN A 120 -2.47 -19.50 27.61
CA GLN A 120 -3.39 -18.41 28.00
C GLN A 120 -2.76 -17.01 27.94
N ASN A 121 -1.55 -16.88 27.40
CA ASN A 121 -0.77 -15.65 27.44
C ASN A 121 -0.86 -14.80 26.15
N TYR A 122 -1.72 -15.16 25.20
CA TYR A 122 -1.96 -14.34 24.01
C TYR A 122 -2.77 -13.11 24.36
N CYS A 123 -2.27 -11.94 24.00
CA CYS A 123 -2.93 -10.67 24.29
C CYS A 123 -4.04 -10.40 23.28
N VAL A 124 -5.16 -9.85 23.75
CA VAL A 124 -6.17 -9.26 22.86
C VAL A 124 -5.57 -7.98 22.27
N SER A 125 -5.23 -8.03 20.98
CA SER A 125 -4.85 -6.86 20.17
C SER A 125 -6.08 -6.25 19.51
N LYS A 126 -5.99 -4.97 19.14
CA LYS A 126 -7.08 -4.24 18.51
C LYS A 126 -6.61 -3.40 17.33
N THR A 127 -7.52 -3.19 16.40
CA THR A 127 -7.40 -2.25 15.29
C THR A 127 -8.30 -1.02 15.51
N THR A 128 -8.08 0.05 14.76
CA THR A 128 -8.92 1.26 14.83
C THR A 128 -10.36 0.97 14.36
N LEU A 129 -10.51 0.21 13.27
CA LEU A 129 -11.80 -0.31 12.81
C LEU A 129 -12.25 -1.46 13.70
N HIS A 130 -13.49 -1.41 14.16
CA HIS A 130 -14.03 -2.41 15.06
C HIS A 130 -15.53 -2.52 14.92
N ASP A 131 -16.07 -3.61 15.46
CA ASP A 131 -17.49 -3.89 15.43
C ASP A 131 -18.20 -2.95 16.42
N PRO A 132 -19.09 -2.07 15.93
CA PRO A 132 -19.73 -1.08 16.78
C PRO A 132 -20.95 -1.63 17.53
N ARG A 133 -21.32 -2.91 17.35
CA ARG A 133 -22.52 -3.49 17.98
C ARG A 133 -22.48 -3.29 19.51
N PRO A 134 -23.52 -2.66 20.09
CA PRO A 134 -23.62 -2.51 21.53
C PRO A 134 -23.53 -3.85 22.26
N GLY A 135 -22.82 -3.88 23.38
CA GLY A 135 -22.65 -5.10 24.19
C GLY A 135 -21.48 -5.99 23.80
N LEU A 136 -20.81 -5.76 22.67
CA LEU A 136 -19.55 -6.46 22.35
C LEU A 136 -18.40 -5.98 23.24
N SER A 137 -17.86 -6.91 24.02
CA SER A 137 -16.72 -6.69 24.90
C SER A 137 -15.45 -6.40 24.11
N ASP A 138 -14.63 -5.44 24.56
CA ASP A 138 -13.30 -5.20 23.98
C ASP A 138 -12.37 -6.41 24.13
N ARG A 139 -12.68 -7.35 25.03
CA ARG A 139 -11.94 -8.60 25.22
C ARG A 139 -12.21 -9.63 24.12
N ASP A 140 -13.31 -9.47 23.40
CA ASP A 140 -13.66 -10.38 22.33
C ASP A 140 -12.80 -10.09 21.11
N THR A 141 -11.94 -11.04 20.75
CA THR A 141 -11.07 -10.92 19.57
C THR A 141 -11.88 -10.76 18.27
N ALA A 142 -13.13 -11.24 18.21
CA ALA A 142 -14.00 -11.08 17.05
C ALA A 142 -14.50 -9.64 16.84
N LYS A 143 -14.34 -8.76 17.84
CA LYS A 143 -14.68 -7.34 17.72
C LYS A 143 -13.76 -6.59 16.76
N TRP A 144 -12.50 -7.02 16.67
CA TRP A 144 -11.45 -6.36 15.92
C TRP A 144 -11.27 -7.00 14.54
N VAL A 145 -10.70 -6.26 13.59
CA VAL A 145 -10.36 -6.81 12.28
C VAL A 145 -9.16 -7.75 12.44
N ASP A 146 -9.33 -9.03 12.09
CA ASP A 146 -8.29 -10.04 12.22
C ASP A 146 -7.27 -9.96 11.07
N ALA A 147 -6.06 -9.47 11.38
CA ALA A 147 -4.97 -9.34 10.43
C ALA A 147 -4.57 -10.65 9.72
N MET A 148 -4.89 -11.81 10.29
CA MET A 148 -4.52 -13.11 9.72
C MET A 148 -5.48 -13.56 8.62
N SER A 149 -6.70 -13.02 8.60
CA SER A 149 -7.76 -13.47 7.70
C SER A 149 -8.33 -12.37 6.79
N ILE A 150 -8.19 -11.10 7.17
CA ILE A 150 -8.74 -9.96 6.43
C ILE A 150 -7.61 -9.10 5.84
N PRO A 151 -7.53 -8.96 4.51
CA PRO A 151 -6.67 -7.98 3.88
C PRO A 151 -7.09 -6.57 4.29
N TYR A 152 -6.21 -5.84 4.96
CA TYR A 152 -6.42 -4.44 5.30
C TYR A 152 -5.16 -3.62 5.07
N ILE A 153 -5.35 -2.30 4.93
CA ILE A 153 -4.27 -1.32 4.86
C ILE A 153 -4.21 -0.49 6.14
N VAL A 154 -3.02 0.04 6.43
CA VAL A 154 -2.77 1.01 7.51
C VAL A 154 -2.43 2.36 6.89
N LEU A 155 -3.06 3.43 7.39
CA LEU A 155 -2.76 4.80 6.97
C LEU A 155 -2.15 5.60 8.12
N PRO A 156 -1.25 6.57 7.83
CA PRO A 156 -0.64 7.39 8.86
C PRO A 156 -1.69 8.19 9.65
N GLY A 157 -1.49 8.30 10.96
CA GLY A 157 -2.34 9.13 11.82
C GLY A 157 -2.44 10.58 11.33
N ASN A 158 -3.63 11.16 11.45
CA ASN A 158 -4.07 12.48 10.93
C ASN A 158 -4.19 12.59 9.40
N PHE A 159 -3.38 11.86 8.62
CA PHE A 159 -3.42 11.92 7.15
C PHE A 159 -4.80 11.51 6.62
N TRP A 160 -5.34 10.38 7.08
CA TRP A 160 -6.61 9.86 6.57
C TRP A 160 -7.79 10.82 6.87
N THR A 161 -7.81 11.48 8.03
CA THR A 161 -8.84 12.48 8.35
C THR A 161 -8.76 13.73 7.48
N GLU A 162 -7.55 14.21 7.16
CA GLU A 162 -7.33 15.41 6.35
C GLU A 162 -7.76 15.20 4.89
N HIS A 163 -7.74 13.96 4.41
CA HIS A 163 -8.14 13.58 3.06
C HIS A 163 -9.50 12.89 2.97
N GLY A 164 -10.33 13.02 4.01
CA GLY A 164 -11.71 12.55 4.01
C GLY A 164 -11.88 11.04 3.94
N VAL A 165 -10.84 10.28 4.30
CA VAL A 165 -10.89 8.84 4.50
C VAL A 165 -11.48 8.57 5.88
N VAL A 166 -12.21 7.47 6.03
CA VAL A 166 -12.67 6.96 7.32
C VAL A 166 -12.42 5.47 7.42
N THR A 167 -12.25 4.94 8.64
CA THR A 167 -12.08 3.50 8.83
C THR A 167 -13.24 2.73 8.20
N GLY A 168 -12.91 1.67 7.47
CA GLY A 168 -13.86 0.93 6.65
C GLY A 168 -13.92 1.34 5.18
N ASP A 169 -13.28 2.44 4.78
CA ASP A 169 -13.04 2.73 3.37
C ASP A 169 -12.22 1.62 2.72
N LEU A 170 -12.44 1.38 1.43
CA LEU A 170 -11.77 0.36 0.66
C LEU A 170 -10.49 0.87 0.01
N ALA A 171 -9.62 -0.07 -0.29
CA ALA A 171 -8.39 0.14 -1.03
C ALA A 171 -8.11 -1.03 -1.96
N THR A 172 -7.25 -0.80 -2.94
CA THR A 172 -6.66 -1.81 -3.80
C THR A 172 -5.15 -1.70 -3.73
N VAL A 173 -4.48 -2.83 -3.55
CA VAL A 173 -3.02 -2.91 -3.60
C VAL A 173 -2.61 -3.77 -4.79
N TYR A 174 -1.73 -3.23 -5.62
CA TYR A 174 -1.24 -3.85 -6.83
C TYR A 174 0.25 -4.12 -6.71
N ASN A 175 0.64 -5.38 -6.88
CA ASN A 175 2.03 -5.81 -6.96
C ASN A 175 2.56 -5.57 -8.38
N GLN A 176 3.40 -4.54 -8.55
CA GLN A 176 3.90 -4.14 -9.87
C GLN A 176 4.84 -5.16 -10.53
N THR A 177 5.32 -6.14 -9.78
CA THR A 177 6.19 -7.21 -10.29
C THR A 177 5.40 -8.42 -10.76
N THR A 178 4.35 -8.81 -10.02
CA THR A 178 3.60 -10.04 -10.32
C THR A 178 2.26 -9.81 -11.01
N GLY A 179 1.79 -8.56 -11.05
CA GLY A 179 0.46 -8.22 -11.55
C GLY A 179 -0.67 -8.54 -10.57
N LYS A 180 -0.37 -9.11 -9.39
CA LYS A 180 -1.39 -9.47 -8.39
C LYS A 180 -2.10 -8.23 -7.86
N ILE A 181 -3.42 -8.31 -7.82
CA ILE A 181 -4.32 -7.31 -7.24
C ILE A 181 -4.96 -7.91 -6.00
N VAL A 182 -4.94 -7.16 -4.90
CA VAL A 182 -5.68 -7.52 -3.68
C VAL A 182 -6.49 -6.32 -3.23
N HIS A 183 -7.78 -6.53 -3.01
CA HIS A 183 -8.66 -5.53 -2.42
C HIS A 183 -8.62 -5.66 -0.90
N ALA A 184 -8.63 -4.51 -0.24
CA ALA A 184 -8.42 -4.39 1.18
C ALA A 184 -9.35 -3.33 1.77
N ILE A 185 -9.48 -3.34 3.09
CA ILE A 185 -10.21 -2.33 3.86
C ILE A 185 -9.22 -1.48 4.66
N PHE A 186 -9.49 -0.21 4.91
CA PHE A 186 -8.70 0.61 5.83
C PHE A 186 -9.13 0.28 7.27
N ALA A 187 -8.30 -0.49 7.98
CA ALA A 187 -8.65 -1.02 9.30
C ALA A 187 -7.88 -0.38 10.45
N ASP A 188 -6.67 0.13 10.23
CA ASP A 188 -5.88 0.68 11.33
C ASP A 188 -5.07 1.93 11.00
N SER A 189 -4.73 2.69 12.03
CA SER A 189 -3.98 3.94 11.92
C SER A 189 -2.58 3.77 12.49
N GLY A 190 -1.58 3.97 11.64
CA GLY A 190 -0.17 3.87 12.01
C GLY A 190 0.46 5.20 12.43
N PRO A 191 1.79 5.21 12.66
CA PRO A 191 2.54 6.44 12.91
C PRO A 191 2.39 7.47 11.77
N ARG A 192 2.39 8.77 12.11
CA ARG A 192 2.12 9.88 11.17
C ARG A 192 3.00 9.94 9.92
N ASN A 193 4.20 9.35 9.97
CA ASN A 193 5.20 9.46 8.92
C ASN A 193 5.47 8.11 8.24
N HIS A 194 4.53 7.18 8.33
CA HIS A 194 4.68 5.82 7.82
C HIS A 194 3.51 5.44 6.90
N VAL A 195 3.85 4.97 5.70
CA VAL A 195 2.93 4.44 4.69
C VAL A 195 3.46 3.09 4.19
N GLY A 196 2.58 2.29 3.59
CA GLY A 196 2.98 0.99 3.05
C GLY A 196 2.91 -0.15 4.07
N GLU A 197 2.04 -0.01 5.07
CA GLU A 197 1.80 -1.03 6.07
C GLU A 197 0.44 -1.68 5.82
N GLY A 198 0.38 -3.00 5.98
CA GLY A 198 -0.83 -3.77 5.71
C GLY A 198 -0.83 -5.11 6.42
N SER A 199 -2.01 -5.73 6.49
CA SER A 199 -2.18 -6.95 7.29
C SER A 199 -1.37 -8.15 6.78
N SER A 200 -1.14 -9.12 7.65
CA SER A 200 -0.53 -10.40 7.26
C SER A 200 -1.32 -11.12 6.14
N ALA A 201 -2.66 -11.04 6.16
CA ALA A 201 -3.50 -11.58 5.09
C ALA A 201 -3.26 -10.87 3.75
N LEU A 202 -3.11 -9.54 3.75
CA LEU A 202 -2.76 -8.77 2.57
C LEU A 202 -1.37 -9.18 2.05
N ALA A 203 -0.38 -9.31 2.93
CA ALA A 203 0.97 -9.76 2.58
C ALA A 203 0.97 -11.14 1.93
N LYS A 204 0.25 -12.09 2.54
CA LYS A 204 0.14 -13.45 2.00
C LYS A 204 -0.48 -13.45 0.61
N ALA A 205 -1.56 -12.69 0.41
CA ALA A 205 -2.27 -12.61 -0.86
C ALA A 205 -1.42 -11.96 -1.98
N LEU A 206 -0.72 -10.86 -1.66
CA LEU A 206 0.17 -10.18 -2.61
C LEU A 206 1.47 -10.95 -2.87
N SER A 207 1.93 -11.74 -1.89
CA SER A 207 3.23 -12.42 -1.87
C SER A 207 4.40 -11.48 -2.25
N PRO A 208 4.57 -10.32 -1.57
CA PRO A 208 5.66 -9.41 -1.88
C PRO A 208 7.00 -10.04 -1.47
N HIS A 209 8.01 -9.89 -2.32
CA HIS A 209 9.41 -10.10 -1.94
C HIS A 209 10.01 -8.78 -1.44
N ASP A 210 11.20 -8.85 -0.85
CA ASP A 210 11.95 -7.66 -0.44
C ASP A 210 12.07 -6.68 -1.61
N GLN A 211 11.74 -5.41 -1.34
CA GLN A 211 11.77 -4.32 -2.31
C GLN A 211 10.81 -4.49 -3.51
N THR A 212 9.72 -5.26 -3.36
CA THR A 212 8.66 -5.32 -4.38
C THR A 212 7.86 -4.02 -4.41
N PRO A 213 7.87 -3.26 -5.52
CA PRO A 213 7.09 -2.05 -5.62
C PRO A 213 5.58 -2.33 -5.61
N LEU A 214 4.86 -1.68 -4.70
CA LEU A 214 3.42 -1.82 -4.54
C LEU A 214 2.73 -0.49 -4.80
N THR A 215 1.71 -0.49 -5.67
CA THR A 215 0.80 0.65 -5.80
C THR A 215 -0.40 0.44 -4.90
N TRP A 216 -0.65 1.43 -4.05
CA TRP A 216 -1.79 1.49 -3.15
C TRP A 216 -2.77 2.50 -3.72
N VAL A 217 -4.03 2.13 -3.88
CA VAL A 217 -5.11 3.00 -4.33
C VAL A 217 -6.19 3.01 -3.25
N VAL A 218 -6.51 4.18 -2.70
CA VAL A 218 -7.46 4.33 -1.60
C VAL A 218 -8.69 5.07 -2.08
N TYR A 219 -9.87 4.61 -1.70
CA TYR A 219 -11.16 5.17 -2.14
C TYR A 219 -11.89 5.89 -0.99
N PRO A 220 -11.60 7.17 -0.70
CA PRO A 220 -12.28 7.91 0.36
C PRO A 220 -13.81 7.93 0.18
N GLY A 221 -14.53 7.65 1.25
CA GLY A 221 -16.01 7.65 1.27
C GLY A 221 -16.65 6.41 0.63
N SER A 222 -15.89 5.33 0.45
CA SER A 222 -16.40 4.03 0.00
C SER A 222 -16.91 3.14 1.13
N VAL A 223 -16.73 3.54 2.38
CA VAL A 223 -17.18 2.83 3.57
C VAL A 223 -18.66 2.47 3.51
N ARG A 224 -18.99 1.26 3.97
CA ARG A 224 -20.37 0.80 4.15
C ARG A 224 -20.81 0.94 5.60
N ARG A 225 -22.13 0.87 5.84
CA ARG A 225 -22.70 0.85 7.20
C ARG A 225 -23.43 -0.48 7.45
N PRO A 226 -23.07 -1.24 8.52
CA PRO A 226 -21.92 -0.98 9.41
C PRO A 226 -20.58 -1.12 8.66
N ALA A 227 -19.55 -0.43 9.15
CA ALA A 227 -18.20 -0.48 8.56
C ALA A 227 -17.47 -1.80 8.86
N TRP A 228 -17.90 -2.49 9.93
CA TRP A 228 -17.42 -3.81 10.34
C TRP A 228 -18.54 -4.52 11.14
N PRO A 229 -18.75 -5.84 11.00
CA PRO A 229 -18.02 -6.79 10.15
C PRO A 229 -18.40 -6.70 8.66
N VAL A 230 -17.43 -6.97 7.79
CA VAL A 230 -17.62 -7.03 6.33
C VAL A 230 -17.02 -8.32 5.79
N ALA A 231 -17.77 -9.04 4.95
CA ALA A 231 -17.29 -10.27 4.31
C ALA A 231 -16.20 -9.95 3.27
N THR A 232 -15.16 -10.79 3.18
CA THR A 232 -14.08 -10.64 2.19
C THR A 232 -14.61 -10.62 0.75
N THR A 233 -15.67 -11.35 0.45
CA THR A 233 -16.35 -11.31 -0.87
C THR A 233 -16.92 -9.93 -1.19
N THR A 234 -17.40 -9.20 -0.19
CA THR A 234 -17.87 -7.81 -0.34
C THR A 234 -16.69 -6.85 -0.55
N ILE A 235 -15.60 -7.00 0.22
CA ILE A 235 -14.37 -6.21 0.03
C ILE A 235 -13.86 -6.40 -1.40
N ASN A 236 -13.81 -7.64 -1.88
CA ASN A 236 -13.33 -7.97 -3.22
C ASN A 236 -14.23 -7.40 -4.32
N SER A 237 -15.54 -7.63 -4.25
CA SER A 237 -16.46 -7.16 -5.30
C SER A 237 -16.56 -5.64 -5.39
N GLU A 238 -16.67 -4.93 -4.25
CA GLU A 238 -16.72 -3.47 -4.25
C GLU A 238 -15.35 -2.86 -4.55
N GLY A 239 -14.25 -3.43 -4.03
CA GLY A 239 -12.90 -3.01 -4.35
C GLY A 239 -12.60 -3.13 -5.84
N GLN A 240 -13.00 -4.24 -6.47
CA GLN A 240 -12.87 -4.45 -7.91
C GLN A 240 -13.69 -3.42 -8.70
N ARG A 241 -14.93 -3.17 -8.29
CA ARG A 241 -15.80 -2.15 -8.93
C ARG A 241 -15.16 -0.76 -8.86
N LEU A 242 -14.65 -0.36 -7.70
CA LEU A 242 -13.99 0.93 -7.48
C LEU A 242 -12.68 1.03 -8.27
N PHE A 243 -11.88 -0.04 -8.30
CA PHE A 243 -10.63 -0.08 -9.06
C PHE A 243 -10.88 0.08 -10.57
N ARG A 244 -11.88 -0.61 -11.13
CA ARG A 244 -12.30 -0.42 -12.53
C ARG A 244 -12.78 1.00 -12.79
N ALA A 245 -13.61 1.54 -11.89
CA ALA A 245 -14.12 2.92 -12.02
C ALA A 245 -13.00 3.97 -11.99
N TRP A 246 -11.94 3.73 -11.20
CA TRP A 246 -10.76 4.59 -11.13
C TRP A 246 -9.87 4.53 -12.38
N GLY A 247 -9.96 3.44 -13.16
CA GLY A 247 -9.18 3.24 -14.40
C GLY A 247 -8.31 1.97 -14.41
N GLY A 248 -8.37 1.16 -13.37
CA GLY A 248 -7.77 -0.18 -13.33
C GLY A 248 -6.25 -0.20 -13.57
N THR A 249 -5.77 -1.29 -14.14
CA THR A 249 -4.35 -1.47 -14.46
C THR A 249 -3.89 -0.62 -15.64
N LEU A 250 -4.80 -0.22 -16.54
CA LEU A 250 -4.50 0.75 -17.60
C LEU A 250 -4.02 2.07 -17.03
N ARG A 251 -4.67 2.56 -15.97
CA ARG A 251 -4.24 3.79 -15.28
C ARG A 251 -2.89 3.61 -14.57
N ILE A 252 -2.62 2.44 -14.00
CA ILE A 252 -1.30 2.14 -13.43
C ILE A 252 -0.21 2.18 -14.52
N ALA A 253 -0.47 1.59 -15.69
CA ALA A 253 0.47 1.62 -16.81
C ALA A 253 0.72 3.05 -17.32
N ASP A 254 -0.34 3.86 -17.48
CA ASP A 254 -0.24 5.27 -17.91
C ASP A 254 0.63 6.09 -16.93
N MET A 255 0.42 5.90 -15.61
CA MET A 255 1.21 6.53 -14.55
C MET A 255 2.69 6.11 -14.55
N LEU A 256 2.97 4.83 -14.81
CA LEU A 256 4.35 4.34 -14.91
C LEU A 256 5.06 4.94 -16.14
N ILE A 257 4.34 5.19 -17.23
CA ILE A 257 4.88 5.90 -18.38
C ILE A 257 5.12 7.37 -18.07
N ASP A 258 4.21 8.03 -17.35
CA ASP A 258 4.44 9.40 -16.86
C ASP A 258 5.71 9.48 -16.00
N GLU A 259 5.97 8.50 -15.12
CA GLU A 259 7.21 8.44 -14.32
C GLU A 259 8.47 8.32 -15.20
N MET A 260 8.37 7.57 -16.29
CA MET A 260 9.45 7.48 -17.30
C MET A 260 9.65 8.81 -18.02
N GLN A 261 8.59 9.49 -18.42
CA GLN A 261 8.70 10.80 -19.06
C GLN A 261 9.31 11.85 -18.13
N VAL A 262 8.90 11.90 -16.87
CA VAL A 262 9.50 12.79 -15.86
C VAL A 262 10.99 12.49 -15.70
N THR A 263 11.34 11.21 -15.56
CA THR A 263 12.75 10.80 -15.48
C THR A 263 13.51 11.27 -16.72
N LEU A 264 12.99 11.01 -17.93
CA LEU A 264 13.59 11.39 -19.20
C LEU A 264 13.79 12.90 -19.32
N ASN A 265 12.84 13.71 -18.87
CA ASN A 265 12.91 15.18 -18.93
C ASN A 265 13.92 15.77 -17.94
N SER A 266 14.23 15.07 -16.86
CA SER A 266 15.24 15.49 -15.87
C SER A 266 16.67 15.02 -16.20
N LEU A 267 16.86 14.25 -17.28
CA LEU A 267 18.16 13.68 -17.61
C LEU A 267 19.10 14.71 -18.21
N GLU A 268 20.20 14.96 -17.50
CA GLU A 268 21.38 15.64 -18.02
C GLU A 268 22.42 14.57 -18.39
N VAL A 269 22.48 14.19 -19.68
CA VAL A 269 23.43 13.17 -20.16
C VAL A 269 24.41 13.83 -21.14
N PRO A 270 25.66 14.07 -20.72
CA PRO A 270 26.70 14.60 -21.60
C PRO A 270 26.88 13.73 -22.85
N GLY A 271 26.93 14.35 -24.02
CA GLY A 271 27.13 13.65 -25.30
C GLY A 271 25.88 12.95 -25.85
N LEU A 272 24.72 13.08 -25.21
CA LEU A 272 23.46 12.62 -25.78
C LEU A 272 23.06 13.53 -26.96
N PRO A 273 22.74 12.99 -28.14
CA PRO A 273 22.33 13.81 -29.27
C PRO A 273 21.05 14.61 -28.93
N PRO A 274 20.91 15.88 -29.36
CA PRO A 274 19.76 16.73 -29.02
C PRO A 274 18.40 16.14 -29.41
N PHE A 275 18.36 15.25 -30.40
CA PHE A 275 17.14 14.60 -30.89
C PHE A 275 16.79 13.30 -30.14
N ALA A 276 17.67 12.77 -29.29
CA ALA A 276 17.44 11.47 -28.64
C ALA A 276 16.32 11.54 -27.59
N ILE A 277 16.30 12.58 -26.76
CA ILE A 277 15.23 12.79 -25.76
C ILE A 277 13.86 12.99 -26.45
N PRO A 278 13.71 13.91 -27.44
CA PRO A 278 12.46 14.05 -28.18
C PRO A 278 11.97 12.73 -28.78
N LYS A 279 12.84 11.98 -29.47
CA LYS A 279 12.45 10.70 -30.08
C LYS A 279 11.96 9.67 -29.05
N LEU A 280 12.62 9.58 -27.90
CA LEU A 280 12.19 8.67 -26.83
C LEU A 280 10.86 9.11 -26.21
N ARG A 281 10.64 10.43 -26.09
CA ARG A 281 9.37 10.99 -25.64
C ARG A 281 8.23 10.63 -26.59
N ASP A 282 8.44 10.76 -27.90
CA ASP A 282 7.44 10.41 -28.91
C ASP A 282 6.97 8.95 -28.79
N ILE A 283 7.89 8.02 -28.46
CA ILE A 283 7.55 6.61 -28.23
C ILE A 283 6.70 6.45 -26.96
N LEU A 284 7.05 7.13 -25.87
CA LEU A 284 6.26 7.10 -24.64
C LEU A 284 4.87 7.73 -24.82
N ASP A 285 4.77 8.81 -25.59
CA ASP A 285 3.50 9.46 -25.94
C ASP A 285 2.63 8.54 -26.80
N ALA A 286 3.22 7.81 -27.76
CA ALA A 286 2.53 6.80 -28.55
C ALA A 286 2.03 5.63 -27.69
N ALA A 287 2.85 5.14 -26.75
CA ALA A 287 2.45 4.10 -25.80
C ALA A 287 1.24 4.57 -24.96
N GLN A 288 1.28 5.79 -24.42
CA GLN A 288 0.14 6.36 -23.69
C GLN A 288 -1.10 6.46 -24.57
N ALA A 289 -0.97 6.98 -25.80
CA ALA A 289 -2.07 7.08 -26.75
C ALA A 289 -2.77 5.72 -26.97
N SER A 290 -1.98 4.65 -27.13
CA SER A 290 -2.47 3.28 -27.25
C SER A 290 -3.19 2.79 -25.99
N ILE A 291 -2.67 3.09 -24.79
CA ILE A 291 -3.36 2.79 -23.52
C ILE A 291 -4.74 3.46 -23.48
N ARG A 292 -4.86 4.74 -23.87
CA ARG A 292 -6.15 5.46 -23.87
C ARG A 292 -7.15 4.82 -24.83
N ALA A 293 -6.65 4.38 -25.98
CA ALA A 293 -7.45 3.69 -26.99
C ALA A 293 -7.82 2.24 -26.62
N SER A 294 -7.18 1.67 -25.59
CA SER A 294 -7.39 0.26 -25.18
C SER A 294 -8.63 0.01 -24.34
N LYS A 295 -9.29 1.06 -23.86
CA LYS A 295 -10.57 0.93 -23.17
C LYS A 295 -11.61 0.33 -24.12
N GLY A 296 -11.94 -0.95 -23.92
CA GLY A 296 -12.83 -1.71 -24.81
C GLY A 296 -12.18 -2.25 -26.08
N ASN A 297 -10.85 -2.16 -26.24
CA ASN A 297 -10.12 -2.72 -27.36
C ASN A 297 -8.80 -3.36 -26.92
N PRO A 298 -8.77 -4.69 -26.70
CA PRO A 298 -7.57 -5.41 -26.26
C PRO A 298 -6.35 -5.25 -27.18
N SER A 299 -6.55 -5.14 -28.50
CA SER A 299 -5.43 -5.03 -29.45
C SER A 299 -4.59 -3.77 -29.25
N LYS A 300 -5.19 -2.72 -28.66
CA LYS A 300 -4.47 -1.48 -28.34
C LYS A 300 -3.56 -1.62 -27.12
N ARG A 301 -3.74 -2.65 -26.30
CA ARG A 301 -2.76 -2.99 -25.25
C ARG A 301 -1.50 -3.57 -25.86
N ASP A 302 -1.65 -4.44 -26.86
CA ASP A 302 -0.51 -5.01 -27.58
C ASP A 302 0.29 -3.93 -28.30
N ASP A 303 -0.39 -2.94 -28.92
CA ASP A 303 0.26 -1.76 -29.49
C ASP A 303 1.08 -1.01 -28.42
N ALA A 304 0.51 -0.77 -27.23
CA ALA A 304 1.22 -0.10 -26.13
C ALA A 304 2.44 -0.90 -25.63
N ILE A 305 2.32 -2.23 -25.54
CA ILE A 305 3.43 -3.12 -25.18
C ILE A 305 4.54 -3.04 -26.25
N GLY A 306 4.18 -3.05 -27.53
CA GLY A 306 5.13 -2.91 -28.64
C GLY A 306 5.91 -1.59 -28.58
N GLU A 307 5.25 -0.48 -28.24
CA GLU A 307 5.92 0.81 -28.06
C GLU A 307 6.86 0.81 -26.85
N LEU A 308 6.48 0.18 -25.74
CA LEU A 308 7.37 0.00 -24.58
C LEU A 308 8.61 -0.84 -24.94
N ASP A 309 8.43 -1.91 -25.71
CA ASP A 309 9.53 -2.77 -26.16
C ASP A 309 10.48 -1.99 -27.09
N ASN A 310 9.93 -1.16 -27.98
CA ASN A 310 10.71 -0.23 -28.80
C ASN A 310 11.50 0.77 -27.94
N PHE A 311 10.86 1.40 -26.95
CA PHE A 311 11.50 2.32 -26.02
C PHE A 311 12.69 1.67 -25.30
N VAL A 312 12.50 0.49 -24.69
CA VAL A 312 13.56 -0.24 -23.98
C VAL A 312 14.71 -0.61 -24.91
N LYS A 313 14.41 -1.02 -26.15
CA LYS A 313 15.41 -1.31 -27.17
C LYS A 313 16.26 -0.08 -27.50
N GLN A 314 15.65 1.09 -27.71
CA GLN A 314 16.36 2.33 -28.03
C GLN A 314 17.27 2.78 -26.88
N VAL A 315 16.76 2.73 -25.64
CA VAL A 315 17.53 3.11 -24.44
C VAL A 315 18.70 2.14 -24.21
N THR A 316 18.49 0.84 -24.39
CA THR A 316 19.54 -0.19 -24.14
C THR A 316 20.60 -0.23 -25.24
N ALA A 317 20.24 0.03 -26.50
CA ALA A 317 21.18 0.05 -27.61
C ALA A 317 22.09 1.29 -27.61
N SER A 318 21.67 2.36 -26.93
CA SER A 318 22.42 3.60 -26.88
C SER A 318 23.63 3.51 -25.96
N LYS A 319 24.81 3.79 -26.51
CA LYS A 319 26.07 3.86 -25.73
C LYS A 319 26.17 5.09 -24.84
N THR A 320 25.28 6.08 -25.01
CA THR A 320 25.32 7.35 -24.26
C THR A 320 24.52 7.29 -22.96
N PHE A 321 23.54 6.40 -22.83
CA PHE A 321 22.80 6.26 -21.57
C PHE A 321 23.66 5.52 -20.52
N PRO A 322 23.81 6.08 -19.31
CA PRO A 322 24.42 5.33 -18.22
C PRO A 322 23.67 4.03 -17.95
N SER A 323 24.39 2.95 -17.69
CA SER A 323 23.79 1.61 -17.48
C SER A 323 22.71 1.60 -16.38
N ARG A 324 22.90 2.39 -15.31
CA ARG A 324 21.92 2.55 -14.23
C ARG A 324 20.62 3.22 -14.69
N VAL A 325 20.71 4.20 -15.59
CA VAL A 325 19.53 4.89 -16.16
C VAL A 325 18.78 3.94 -17.09
N ALA A 326 19.49 3.22 -17.96
CA ALA A 326 18.88 2.23 -18.83
C ALA A 326 18.20 1.10 -18.05
N ALA A 327 18.82 0.62 -16.96
CA ALA A 327 18.21 -0.37 -16.07
C ALA A 327 16.95 0.17 -15.38
N LYS A 328 16.94 1.43 -14.92
CA LYS A 328 15.76 2.07 -14.35
C LYS A 328 14.59 2.08 -15.37
N PHE A 329 14.84 2.54 -16.59
CA PHE A 329 13.83 2.57 -17.64
C PHE A 329 13.30 1.19 -18.00
N ARG A 330 14.18 0.19 -18.10
CA ARG A 330 13.77 -1.20 -18.33
C ARG A 330 12.84 -1.69 -17.22
N ASN A 331 13.21 -1.49 -15.96
CA ASN A 331 12.37 -1.90 -14.83
C ASN A 331 11.02 -1.16 -14.83
N GLN A 332 11.01 0.14 -15.15
CA GLN A 332 9.76 0.91 -15.26
C GLN A 332 8.86 0.37 -16.40
N ALA A 333 9.42 0.09 -17.57
CA ALA A 333 8.70 -0.47 -18.70
C ALA A 333 8.16 -1.87 -18.41
N GLU A 334 8.93 -2.76 -17.77
CA GLU A 334 8.44 -4.10 -17.41
C GLU A 334 7.27 -4.06 -16.42
N ARG A 335 7.27 -3.11 -15.47
CA ARG A 335 6.13 -2.90 -14.56
C ARG A 335 4.90 -2.42 -15.32
N ALA A 336 5.07 -1.53 -16.31
CA ALA A 336 3.98 -1.07 -17.17
C ALA A 336 3.43 -2.20 -18.03
N ARG A 337 4.30 -3.03 -18.63
CA ARG A 337 3.91 -4.26 -19.37
C ARG A 337 3.14 -5.21 -18.47
N THR A 338 3.63 -5.46 -17.25
CA THR A 338 2.94 -6.30 -16.27
C THR A 338 1.51 -5.81 -16.03
N ALA A 339 1.32 -4.49 -15.89
CA ALA A 339 -0.01 -3.90 -15.72
C ALA A 339 -0.91 -4.07 -16.96
N LEU A 340 -0.36 -3.89 -18.17
CA LEU A 340 -1.09 -4.07 -19.43
C LEU A 340 -1.50 -5.53 -19.70
N SER A 341 -0.69 -6.47 -19.20
CA SER A 341 -0.93 -7.91 -19.33
C SER A 341 -1.98 -8.46 -18.35
N VAL A 342 -2.42 -7.67 -17.36
CA VAL A 342 -3.52 -8.08 -16.47
C VAL A 342 -4.84 -7.97 -17.24
N PRO A 343 -5.61 -9.07 -17.39
CA PRO A 343 -6.93 -9.01 -18.00
C PRO A 343 -7.84 -8.03 -17.25
N GLU A 344 -8.62 -7.24 -17.99
CA GLU A 344 -9.78 -6.58 -17.38
C GLU A 344 -10.91 -7.60 -17.35
N ASP A 345 -11.14 -8.21 -16.19
CA ASP A 345 -12.36 -8.96 -15.91
C ASP A 345 -13.62 -8.07 -15.99
#